data_AF-A0A8H7Q5E4-F1
#
_entry.id   AF-A0A8H7Q5E4-F1
#
_cell.length_a   1.000
_cell.length_b   1.000
_cell.length_c   1.000
_cell.angle_alpha   90.00
_cell.angle_beta   90.00
_cell.angle_gamma   90.00
#
_symmetry.space_group_name_H-M   'P 1'
#
loop_
_entity.id
_entity.type
_entity.pdbx_description
1 polymer ?
#
loop_
_entity_poly.entity_id
_entity_poly.type
_entity_poly.pdbx_seq_one_letter_code
_entity_poly.pdbx_strand_id
1 'polypeptide(L)'
;MSVTHLLLLGLLEEKNGDSANIQDETKSLDVIINITLTVHSNYIQNSFTLGDIRCMKSLWRSWVRDGIMHFTGLYFAVLGGAYSSLAKANSRYALKAGSLAIRQIQLAQKLNDTVQECKCWLYYAEDLIHLGKLAKARKILRKQYQFAYDYQSEL
;
A
#
# COMPACT_ATOMS: atom_id res chain seq x y z
N MET A 1 4.86 4.96 -28.02
CA MET A 1 4.16 6.24 -28.27
C MET A 1 2.67 5.97 -28.08
N SER A 2 2.18 5.85 -26.85
CA SER A 2 1.96 6.88 -25.80
C SER A 2 0.50 7.35 -25.86
N VAL A 3 -0.24 7.01 -24.80
CA VAL A 3 -1.67 7.27 -24.53
C VAL A 3 -1.95 8.77 -24.31
N THR A 4 -1.01 9.64 -24.70
CA THR A 4 -1.05 11.09 -24.50
C THR A 4 -1.78 11.84 -25.62
N HIS A 5 -2.10 11.19 -26.75
CA HIS A 5 -2.76 11.89 -27.85
C HIS A 5 -4.29 11.95 -27.76
N LEU A 6 -4.93 11.12 -26.94
CA LEU A 6 -6.40 11.10 -26.78
C LEU A 6 -6.91 12.08 -25.70
N LEU A 7 -6.03 12.61 -24.85
CA LEU A 7 -6.41 13.57 -23.80
C LEU A 7 -6.38 15.04 -24.28
N LEU A 8 -5.82 15.31 -25.45
CA LEU A 8 -5.67 16.67 -25.98
C LEU A 8 -6.83 17.14 -26.88
N LEU A 9 -7.70 16.24 -27.33
CA LEU A 9 -8.91 16.61 -28.09
C LEU A 9 -10.11 16.96 -27.20
N GLY A 10 -10.08 16.59 -25.91
CA GLY A 10 -11.16 16.90 -24.96
C GLY A 10 -10.99 18.21 -24.19
N LEU A 11 -9.86 18.90 -24.34
CA LEU A 11 -9.53 20.12 -23.58
C LEU A 11 -9.40 21.38 -24.44
N LEU A 12 -9.77 21.32 -25.73
CA LEU A 12 -9.67 22.44 -26.67
C LEU A 12 -11.03 22.97 -27.17
N GLU A 13 -12.15 22.54 -26.59
CA GLU A 13 -13.48 23.12 -26.86
C GLU A 13 -13.99 24.08 -25.77
N GLU A 14 -13.18 24.39 -24.75
CA GLU A 14 -13.49 25.44 -23.78
C GLU A 14 -12.52 26.62 -23.90
N LYS A 15 -12.73 27.50 -24.90
CA LYS A 15 -12.59 28.96 -24.75
C LYS A 15 -12.91 29.72 -26.05
N ASN A 16 -14.15 30.18 -26.13
CA ASN A 16 -14.57 31.49 -26.62
C ASN A 16 -15.90 31.72 -25.88
N GLY A 17 -15.95 32.45 -24.76
CA GLY A 17 -15.71 33.88 -24.77
C GLY A 17 -17.00 34.57 -25.19
N ASP A 18 -17.95 34.72 -24.27
CA ASP A 18 -18.66 35.98 -24.08
C ASP A 18 -19.34 36.02 -22.71
N SER A 19 -19.25 37.21 -22.12
CA SER A 19 -19.51 37.50 -20.71
C SER A 19 -20.95 37.92 -20.45
N ALA A 20 -21.30 37.88 -19.16
CA ALA A 20 -22.41 38.57 -18.49
C ALA A 20 -23.78 37.89 -18.54
N ASN A 21 -24.16 37.25 -17.42
CA ASN A 21 -24.97 37.97 -16.43
C ASN A 21 -24.92 37.26 -15.08
N ILE A 22 -24.56 38.00 -14.02
CA ILE A 22 -24.70 37.56 -12.63
C ILE A 22 -26.13 37.91 -12.22
N GLN A 23 -26.96 36.89 -12.04
CA GLN A 23 -28.08 36.96 -11.10
C GLN A 23 -28.12 35.65 -10.32
N ASP A 24 -27.78 35.78 -9.04
CA ASP A 24 -28.08 34.84 -7.98
C ASP A 24 -29.51 34.33 -8.09
N GLU A 25 -29.68 33.01 -8.21
CA GLU A 25 -30.82 32.31 -7.60
C GLU A 25 -30.37 30.90 -7.20
N THR A 26 -30.11 30.75 -5.91
CA THR A 26 -29.93 29.48 -5.21
C THR A 26 -31.22 28.66 -5.28
N LYS A 27 -31.35 27.82 -6.32
CA LYS A 27 -32.30 26.70 -6.31
C LYS A 27 -31.52 25.40 -6.32
N SER A 28 -31.53 24.74 -5.16
CA SER A 28 -31.16 23.34 -4.97
C SER A 28 -32.02 22.48 -5.89
N LEU A 29 -31.58 22.29 -7.13
CA LEU A 29 -32.17 21.34 -8.04
C LEU A 29 -31.56 19.98 -7.71
N ASP A 30 -32.31 19.15 -7.00
CA ASP A 30 -31.99 17.74 -6.84
C ASP A 30 -32.00 17.08 -8.22
N VAL A 31 -30.82 16.92 -8.80
CA VAL A 31 -30.65 16.21 -10.07
C VAL A 31 -30.75 14.72 -9.80
N ILE A 32 -31.94 14.16 -9.96
CA ILE A 32 -32.17 12.71 -9.89
C ILE A 32 -31.73 12.10 -11.23
N ILE A 33 -30.53 11.52 -11.26
CA ILE A 33 -30.03 10.78 -12.41
C ILE A 33 -30.65 9.38 -12.40
N ASN A 34 -31.70 9.19 -13.20
CA ASN A 34 -32.29 7.88 -13.44
C ASN A 34 -31.50 7.13 -14.51
N ILE A 35 -30.63 6.21 -14.08
CA ILE A 35 -29.93 5.31 -15.00
C ILE A 35 -30.79 4.06 -15.20
N THR A 36 -31.49 3.99 -16.33
CA THR A 36 -32.21 2.78 -16.76
C THR A 36 -31.26 1.85 -17.50
N LEU A 37 -30.77 0.83 -16.80
CA LEU A 37 -29.97 -0.24 -17.39
C LEU A 37 -30.89 -1.29 -18.04
N THR A 38 -30.92 -1.34 -19.36
CA THR A 38 -31.58 -2.41 -20.12
C THR A 38 -30.64 -3.61 -20.23
N VAL A 39 -30.73 -4.54 -19.29
CA VAL A 39 -29.95 -5.78 -19.31
C VAL A 39 -30.61 -6.78 -20.26
N HIS A 40 -29.89 -7.19 -21.31
CA HIS A 40 -30.38 -8.20 -22.26
C HIS A 40 -30.64 -9.53 -21.55
N SER A 41 -31.80 -10.18 -21.78
CA SER A 41 -32.24 -11.40 -21.07
C SER A 41 -31.21 -12.55 -21.08
N ASN A 42 -30.41 -12.63 -22.14
CA ASN A 42 -29.38 -13.67 -22.31
C ASN A 42 -28.11 -13.39 -21.49
N TYR A 43 -27.90 -12.15 -21.04
CA TYR A 43 -26.77 -11.80 -20.17
C TYR A 43 -26.96 -12.40 -18.77
N ILE A 44 -28.18 -12.34 -18.23
CA ILE A 44 -28.50 -12.92 -16.93
C ILE A 44 -28.32 -14.44 -16.98
N GLN A 45 -28.88 -15.12 -17.99
CA GLN A 45 -28.78 -16.59 -18.08
C GLN A 45 -27.34 -17.08 -18.29
N ASN A 46 -26.53 -16.42 -19.12
CA ASN A 46 -25.12 -16.78 -19.33
C ASN A 46 -24.20 -16.34 -18.18
N SER A 47 -24.62 -15.38 -17.35
CA SER A 47 -23.87 -15.01 -16.13
C SER A 47 -24.04 -16.01 -14.99
N PHE A 48 -25.12 -16.82 -15.01
CA PHE A 48 -25.39 -17.86 -14.00
C PHE A 48 -24.80 -19.24 -14.35
N THR A 49 -24.19 -19.43 -15.52
CA THR A 49 -23.23 -20.53 -15.74
C THR A 49 -21.89 -20.18 -15.08
N LEU A 50 -21.95 -19.81 -13.81
CA LEU A 50 -20.81 -19.58 -12.94
C LEU A 50 -20.11 -20.91 -12.73
N GLY A 51 -18.99 -21.10 -13.41
CA GLY A 51 -17.96 -22.02 -12.98
C GLY A 51 -17.69 -21.79 -11.49
N ASP A 52 -18.03 -22.81 -10.72
CA ASP A 52 -17.91 -22.99 -9.26
C ASP A 52 -17.64 -21.72 -8.42
N ILE A 53 -18.69 -21.19 -7.77
CA ILE A 53 -18.66 -20.11 -6.78
C ILE A 53 -17.58 -20.36 -5.68
N ARG A 54 -17.16 -21.62 -5.47
CA ARG A 54 -16.04 -21.95 -4.56
C ARG A 54 -14.71 -21.34 -4.99
N CYS A 55 -14.40 -21.31 -6.28
CA CYS A 55 -13.15 -20.71 -6.78
C CYS A 55 -13.13 -19.20 -6.49
N MET A 56 -14.24 -18.49 -6.77
CA MET A 56 -14.34 -17.06 -6.51
C MET A 56 -14.28 -16.73 -5.01
N LYS A 57 -14.91 -17.55 -4.15
CA LYS A 57 -14.77 -17.42 -2.68
C LYS A 57 -13.34 -17.66 -2.21
N SER A 58 -12.62 -18.63 -2.79
CA SER A 58 -11.22 -18.92 -2.48
C SER A 58 -10.30 -17.78 -2.90
N LEU A 59 -10.47 -17.27 -4.13
CA LEU A 59 -9.75 -16.13 -4.67
C LEU A 59 -9.99 -14.87 -3.85
N TRP A 60 -11.25 -14.57 -3.49
CA TRP A 60 -11.59 -13.45 -2.63
C TRP A 60 -10.89 -13.54 -1.27
N ARG A 61 -10.87 -14.72 -0.64
CA ARG A 61 -10.15 -14.93 0.63
C ARG A 61 -8.65 -14.70 0.49
N SER A 62 -8.03 -15.14 -0.61
CA SER A 62 -6.62 -14.87 -0.86
C SER A 62 -6.36 -13.39 -1.04
N TRP A 63 -7.13 -12.72 -1.90
CA TRP A 63 -7.00 -11.28 -2.16
C TRP A 63 -7.17 -10.43 -0.90
N VAL A 64 -8.20 -10.72 -0.09
CA VAL A 64 -8.42 -10.02 1.17
C VAL A 64 -7.26 -10.24 2.13
N ARG A 65 -6.76 -11.48 2.23
CA ARG A 65 -5.59 -11.79 3.07
C ARG A 65 -4.36 -11.00 2.61
N ASP A 66 -4.07 -10.99 1.31
CA ASP A 66 -2.90 -10.32 0.76
C ASP A 66 -3.01 -8.81 0.98
N GLY A 67 -4.19 -8.22 0.75
CA GLY A 67 -4.48 -6.82 1.04
C GLY A 67 -4.27 -6.45 2.52
N ILE A 68 -4.71 -7.31 3.45
CA ILE A 68 -4.47 -7.11 4.89
C ILE A 68 -2.96 -7.18 5.22
N MET A 69 -2.21 -8.09 4.60
CA MET A 69 -0.76 -8.19 4.83
C MET A 69 -0.03 -6.92 4.34
N HIS A 70 -0.37 -6.42 3.16
CA HIS A 70 0.21 -5.17 2.65
C HIS A 70 -0.15 -3.96 3.54
N PHE A 71 -1.42 -3.83 3.91
CA PHE A 71 -1.87 -2.76 4.79
C PHE A 71 -1.18 -2.80 6.16
N THR A 72 -1.05 -3.98 6.77
CA THR A 72 -0.36 -4.13 8.06
C THR A 72 1.14 -3.81 7.95
N GLY A 73 1.78 -4.16 6.83
CA GLY A 73 3.15 -3.75 6.54
C GLY A 73 3.32 -2.23 6.47
N LEU A 74 2.45 -1.54 5.72
CA LEU A 74 2.39 -0.07 5.64
C LEU A 74 2.15 0.58 7.00
N TYR A 75 1.18 0.07 7.76
CA TYR A 75 0.86 0.56 9.10
C TYR A 75 2.08 0.49 10.04
N PHE A 76 2.79 -0.64 10.02
CA PHE A 76 4.01 -0.78 10.81
C PHE A 76 5.14 0.13 10.33
N ALA A 77 5.24 0.41 9.03
CA ALA A 77 6.27 1.30 8.49
C ALA A 77 6.05 2.75 8.94
N VAL A 78 4.82 3.25 8.86
CA VAL A 78 4.47 4.60 9.31
C VAL A 78 4.70 4.77 10.80
N LEU A 79 4.20 3.82 11.61
CA LEU A 79 4.42 3.85 13.05
C LEU A 79 5.89 3.68 13.43
N GLY A 80 6.62 2.82 12.72
CA GLY A 80 8.06 2.62 12.92
C GLY A 80 8.85 3.91 12.71
N GLY A 81 8.57 4.62 11.62
CA GLY A 81 9.18 5.93 11.35
C GLY A 81 8.83 6.97 12.42
N ALA A 82 7.58 7.02 12.87
CA ALA A 82 7.16 7.93 13.93
C ALA A 82 7.84 7.62 15.27
N TYR A 83 7.89 6.34 15.69
CA TYR A 83 8.55 5.93 16.93
C TYR A 83 10.08 6.06 16.87
N SER A 84 10.72 5.81 15.73
CA SER A 84 12.16 6.04 15.54
C SER A 84 12.49 7.53 15.65
N SER A 85 11.64 8.41 15.11
CA SER A 85 11.80 9.86 15.29
C SER A 85 11.69 10.28 16.76
N LEU A 86 10.76 9.67 17.51
CA LEU A 86 10.58 9.90 18.95
C LEU A 86 11.65 9.23 19.83
N ALA A 87 12.34 8.19 19.33
CA ALA A 87 13.37 7.44 20.04
C ALA A 87 14.57 8.32 20.42
N LYS A 88 14.86 9.35 19.61
CA LYS A 88 15.92 10.34 19.88
C LYS A 88 15.68 11.12 21.18
N ALA A 89 14.41 11.35 21.53
CA ALA A 89 14.03 12.08 22.74
C ALA A 89 13.83 11.17 23.96
N ASN A 90 13.36 9.93 23.75
CA ASN A 90 13.10 8.99 24.86
C ASN A 90 13.27 7.53 24.42
N SER A 91 14.12 6.81 25.17
CA SER A 91 14.46 5.40 24.92
C SER A 91 13.27 4.43 25.07
N ARG A 92 12.19 4.81 25.75
CA ARG A 92 10.95 4.01 25.79
C ARG A 92 10.31 3.86 24.41
N TYR A 93 10.43 4.87 23.55
CA TYR A 93 9.91 4.79 22.19
C TYR A 93 10.78 3.92 21.29
N ALA A 94 12.10 3.88 21.53
CA ALA A 94 13.01 2.94 20.87
C ALA A 94 12.66 1.48 21.18
N LEU A 95 12.21 1.16 22.41
CA LEU A 95 11.72 -0.18 22.75
C LEU A 95 10.45 -0.54 21.96
N LYS A 96 9.52 0.41 21.83
CA LYS A 96 8.29 0.20 21.05
C LYS A 96 8.59 0.04 19.56
N ALA A 97 9.44 0.88 18.99
CA ALA A 97 9.91 0.77 17.60
C ALA A 97 10.52 -0.62 17.35
N GLY A 98 11.43 -1.06 18.22
CA GLY A 98 12.05 -2.38 18.09
C GLY A 98 11.05 -3.54 18.16
N SER A 99 10.03 -3.43 19.02
CA SER A 99 8.96 -4.43 19.09
C SER A 99 8.11 -4.49 17.81
N LEU A 100 7.96 -3.35 17.13
CA LEU A 100 7.23 -3.22 15.88
C LEU A 100 8.05 -3.80 14.72
N ALA A 101 9.34 -3.50 14.67
CA ALA A 101 10.27 -4.06 13.68
C ALA A 101 10.31 -5.59 13.76
N ILE A 102 10.25 -6.19 14.96
CA ILE A 102 10.14 -7.65 15.11
C ILE A 102 8.86 -8.19 14.47
N ARG A 103 7.72 -7.51 14.64
CA ARG A 103 6.46 -7.92 13.99
C ARG A 103 6.55 -7.81 12.46
N GLN A 104 7.24 -6.78 11.95
CA GLN A 104 7.48 -6.64 10.51
C GLN A 104 8.37 -7.75 9.96
N ILE A 105 9.40 -8.18 10.70
CA ILE A 105 10.24 -9.33 10.33
C ILE A 105 9.38 -10.60 10.23
N GLN A 106 8.55 -10.87 11.25
CA GLN A 106 7.66 -12.03 11.24
C GLN A 106 6.66 -11.99 10.08
N LEU A 107 6.19 -10.80 9.71
CA LEU A 107 5.30 -10.61 8.56
C LEU A 107 6.03 -10.87 7.23
N ALA A 108 7.24 -10.33 7.06
CA ALA A 108 8.07 -10.54 5.87
C ALA A 108 8.43 -12.01 5.67
N GLN A 109 8.76 -12.72 6.76
CA GLN A 109 9.01 -14.17 6.76
C GLN A 109 7.78 -14.96 6.33
N LYS A 110 6.57 -14.57 6.76
CA LYS A 110 5.32 -15.20 6.31
C LYS A 110 5.02 -14.97 4.82
N LEU A 111 5.48 -13.84 4.28
CA LEU A 111 5.35 -13.48 2.87
C LEU A 111 6.48 -14.07 2.01
N ASN A 112 7.47 -14.73 2.61
CA ASN A 112 8.70 -15.20 1.95
C ASN A 112 9.44 -14.11 1.16
N ASP A 113 9.34 -12.84 1.60
CA ASP A 113 10.06 -11.72 0.99
C ASP A 113 11.37 -11.47 1.74
N THR A 114 12.45 -12.06 1.22
CA THR A 114 13.79 -12.02 1.83
C THR A 114 14.38 -10.60 1.81
N VAL A 115 14.11 -9.81 0.77
CA VAL A 115 14.62 -8.43 0.65
C VAL A 115 13.95 -7.55 1.68
N GLN A 116 12.62 -7.66 1.82
CA GLN A 116 11.88 -6.92 2.82
C GLN A 116 12.26 -7.36 4.24
N GLU A 117 12.50 -8.65 4.47
CA GLU A 117 13.01 -9.15 5.75
C GLU A 117 14.33 -8.48 6.12
N CYS A 118 15.28 -8.39 5.19
CA CYS A 118 16.58 -7.75 5.42
C CYS A 118 16.43 -6.28 5.83
N LYS A 119 15.55 -5.53 5.16
CA LYS A 119 15.25 -4.13 5.54
C LYS A 119 14.71 -4.03 6.97
N CYS A 120 13.76 -4.90 7.34
CA CYS A 120 13.20 -4.91 8.69
C CYS A 120 14.26 -5.26 9.76
N TRP A 121 15.22 -6.13 9.46
CA TRP A 121 16.37 -6.39 10.33
C TRP A 121 17.28 -5.18 10.51
N LEU A 122 17.45 -4.34 9.48
CA LEU A 122 18.21 -3.10 9.58
C LEU A 122 17.51 -2.08 10.50
N TYR A 123 16.19 -1.89 10.37
CA TYR A 123 15.41 -1.03 11.28
C TYR A 123 15.50 -1.52 12.73
N TYR A 124 15.40 -2.83 12.94
CA TYR A 124 15.57 -3.40 14.27
C TYR A 124 17.00 -3.17 14.82
N ALA A 125 18.03 -3.23 13.97
CA ALA A 125 19.40 -2.91 14.37
C ALA A 125 19.57 -1.42 14.74
N GLU A 126 18.92 -0.52 14.00
CA GLU A 126 18.86 0.92 14.31
C GLU A 126 18.23 1.16 15.69
N ASP A 127 17.10 0.52 15.98
CA ASP A 127 16.45 0.62 17.29
C ASP A 127 17.34 0.09 18.42
N LEU A 128 18.08 -1.00 18.17
CA LEU A 128 19.06 -1.52 19.13
C LEU A 128 20.20 -0.54 19.40
N ILE A 129 20.62 0.25 18.40
CA ILE A 129 21.63 1.30 18.57
C ILE A 129 21.07 2.42 19.47
N HIS A 130 19.84 2.87 19.22
CA HIS A 130 19.16 3.85 20.07
C HIS A 130 18.99 3.36 21.52
N LEU A 131 18.95 2.05 21.75
CA LEU A 131 18.88 1.42 23.07
C LEU A 131 20.26 1.14 23.70
N GLY A 132 21.36 1.49 23.05
CA GLY A 132 22.73 1.22 23.51
C GLY A 132 23.19 -0.24 23.37
N LYS A 133 22.41 -1.11 22.71
CA LYS A 133 22.69 -2.55 22.52
C LYS A 133 23.58 -2.81 21.30
N LEU A 134 24.73 -2.15 21.25
CA LEU A 134 25.61 -2.11 20.07
C LEU A 134 26.15 -3.48 19.65
N ALA A 135 26.43 -4.38 20.59
CA ALA A 135 26.94 -5.72 20.27
C ALA A 135 25.93 -6.54 19.47
N LYS A 136 24.64 -6.47 19.84
CA LYS A 136 23.55 -7.17 19.12
C LYS A 136 23.31 -6.54 17.75
N ALA A 137 23.26 -5.21 17.68
CA ALA A 137 23.11 -4.48 16.42
C ALA A 137 24.22 -4.85 15.42
N ARG A 138 25.49 -4.86 15.87
CA ARG A 138 26.65 -5.24 15.04
C ARG A 138 26.52 -6.65 14.47
N LYS A 139 26.06 -7.63 15.27
CA LYS A 139 25.86 -9.00 14.81
C LYS A 139 24.83 -9.08 13.68
N ILE A 140 23.72 -8.34 13.84
CA ILE A 140 22.65 -8.28 12.83
C ILE A 140 23.17 -7.62 11.56
N LEU A 141 23.80 -6.45 11.67
CA LEU A 141 24.35 -5.72 10.52
C LEU A 141 25.35 -6.56 9.72
N ARG A 142 26.23 -7.31 10.40
CA ARG A 142 27.16 -8.23 9.72
C ARG A 142 26.45 -9.34 8.96
N LYS A 143 25.41 -9.93 9.54
CA LYS A 143 24.60 -10.95 8.87
C LYS A 143 23.92 -10.38 7.61
N GLN A 144 23.35 -9.18 7.71
CA GLN A 144 22.70 -8.53 6.57
C GLN A 144 23.70 -8.11 5.49
N TYR A 145 24.91 -7.69 5.89
CA TYR A 145 25.99 -7.38 4.95
C TYR A 145 26.44 -8.61 4.16
N GLN A 146 26.62 -9.76 4.84
CA GLN A 146 26.94 -11.02 4.17
C GLN A 146 25.85 -11.43 3.19
N PHE A 147 24.59 -11.38 3.64
CA PHE A 147 23.44 -11.66 2.77
C PHE A 147 23.43 -10.78 1.51
N ALA A 148 23.67 -9.48 1.64
CA ALA A 148 23.70 -8.57 0.50
C ALA A 148 24.88 -8.84 -0.45
N TYR A 149 26.04 -9.21 0.11
CA TYR A 149 27.22 -9.56 -0.69
C TYR A 149 26.99 -10.83 -1.50
N ASP A 150 26.44 -11.87 -0.87
CA ASP A 150 26.09 -13.13 -1.53
C ASP A 150 25.05 -12.90 -2.63
N TYR A 151 24.01 -12.10 -2.34
CA TYR A 151 22.97 -11.73 -3.30
C TYR A 151 23.52 -10.98 -4.52
N GLN A 152 24.53 -10.13 -4.34
CA GLN A 152 25.18 -9.42 -5.45
C GLN A 152 26.08 -10.34 -6.30
N SER A 153 26.57 -11.44 -5.74
CA SER A 153 27.41 -12.40 -6.46
C SER A 153 26.60 -13.37 -7.35
N GLU A 154 25.29 -13.48 -7.13
CA GLU A 154 24.36 -14.30 -7.93
C GLU A 154 23.75 -13.55 -9.13
N LEU A 155 24.00 -12.23 -9.24
CA LEU A 155 23.56 -11.36 -10.34
C LEU A 155 24.65 -11.19 -11.41
#